data_AF-A0A1D1W178-F1
#
_entry.id   AF-A0A1D1W178-F1
#
_cell.length_a   1.000
_cell.length_b   1.000
_cell.length_c   1.000
_cell.angle_alpha   90.00
_cell.angle_beta   90.00
_cell.angle_gamma   90.00
#
_symmetry.space_group_name_H-M   'P 1'
#
loop_
_entity.id
_entity.type
_entity.pdbx_description
1 polymer ?
#
loop_
_entity_poly.entity_id
_entity_poly.type
_entity_poly.pdbx_seq_one_letter_code
_entity_poly.pdbx_strand_id
1 'polypeptide(L)'
;MKAGRILKDEEENVHRGSHQEAAGGMDTIEEGMPWEYRGEGNSSLVLVSPKSRLVLRLRKIRPPKPLGGRPSFSEAASSMRSLVSYVDHVIRPMLPRSEWIPKMQVIPLPDNTALFFPDTAARDARRMTEQYSFHKEAILMRDLCFLTSSMSSEAVTFSVEIKPKEGVLPAGDGVHPARKNMSKYRLKQIMKVQEGIIRTSNEYDPMDLFSGNHDRMKVSQETFQKYHNVG
;
A
#
# COMPACT_ATOMS: atom_id res chain seq x y z
N MET A 1 33.48 31.08 -54.71
CA MET A 1 33.20 31.71 -53.40
C MET A 1 32.11 30.90 -52.70
N LYS A 2 32.33 30.56 -51.42
CA LYS A 2 31.43 29.98 -50.39
C LYS A 2 30.76 28.64 -50.76
N ALA A 3 31.29 27.48 -50.34
CA ALA A 3 31.36 26.92 -48.98
C ALA A 3 29.97 26.69 -48.35
N GLY A 4 29.49 25.45 -48.44
CA GLY A 4 28.36 24.91 -47.69
C GLY A 4 28.69 23.47 -47.27
N ARG A 5 29.11 23.33 -46.00
CA ARG A 5 29.49 22.07 -45.35
C ARG A 5 28.30 21.10 -45.33
N ILE A 6 28.51 19.91 -45.89
CA ILE A 6 27.76 18.70 -45.57
C ILE A 6 28.33 18.20 -44.24
N LEU A 7 27.57 18.38 -43.15
CA LEU A 7 27.89 17.74 -41.88
C LEU A 7 27.30 16.33 -41.91
N LYS A 8 28.20 15.37 -41.66
CA LYS A 8 27.94 13.94 -41.54
C LYS A 8 27.13 13.68 -40.28
N ASP A 9 26.26 12.68 -40.37
CA ASP A 9 25.57 12.06 -39.25
C ASP A 9 26.57 11.66 -38.15
N GLU A 10 26.47 12.30 -36.99
CA GLU A 10 27.08 11.81 -35.75
C GLU A 10 26.12 10.79 -35.14
N GLU A 11 26.56 9.54 -35.15
CA GLU A 11 25.96 8.43 -34.40
C GLU A 11 25.93 8.80 -32.90
N GLU A 12 24.77 9.19 -32.38
CA GLU A 12 24.51 9.18 -30.94
C GLU A 12 24.42 7.73 -30.47
N ASN A 13 25.59 7.22 -30.07
CA ASN A 13 25.78 6.02 -29.29
C ASN A 13 25.16 6.21 -27.89
N VAL A 14 23.84 6.08 -27.79
CA VAL A 14 23.14 6.05 -26.50
C VAL A 14 23.50 4.73 -25.82
N HIS A 15 24.45 4.86 -24.89
CA HIS A 15 24.89 3.88 -23.92
C HIS A 15 23.66 3.18 -23.31
N ARG A 16 23.34 1.99 -23.82
CA ARG A 16 22.46 1.03 -23.15
C ARG A 16 23.21 0.54 -21.92
N GLY A 17 23.16 1.34 -20.86
CA GLY A 17 23.51 0.92 -19.52
C GLY A 17 22.60 -0.24 -19.15
N SER A 18 23.14 -1.45 -19.23
CA SER A 18 22.55 -2.66 -18.70
C SER A 18 22.33 -2.46 -17.20
N HIS A 19 21.10 -2.12 -16.82
CA HIS A 19 20.64 -2.29 -15.45
C HIS A 19 20.53 -3.80 -15.18
N GLN A 20 21.66 -4.42 -14.88
CA GLN A 20 21.67 -5.64 -14.10
C GLN A 20 21.24 -5.23 -12.69
N GLU A 21 19.94 -5.33 -12.41
CA GLU A 21 19.48 -5.52 -11.04
C GLU A 21 20.23 -6.74 -10.51
N ALA A 22 21.06 -6.54 -9.50
CA ALA A 22 21.68 -7.63 -8.77
C ALA A 22 20.57 -8.56 -8.29
N ALA A 23 20.51 -9.75 -8.88
CA ALA A 23 19.63 -10.84 -8.50
C ALA A 23 20.12 -11.42 -7.17
N GLY A 24 19.95 -10.66 -6.08
CA GLY A 24 19.96 -11.21 -4.72
C GLY A 24 18.54 -11.65 -4.42
N GLY A 25 18.29 -12.96 -4.45
CA GLY A 25 17.00 -13.54 -4.08
C GLY A 25 16.59 -13.11 -2.67
N MET A 26 15.32 -12.72 -2.51
CA MET A 26 14.68 -12.37 -1.22
C MET A 26 14.34 -13.65 -0.44
N ASP A 27 15.24 -14.64 -0.41
CA ASP A 27 14.79 -16.02 -0.37
C ASP A 27 14.45 -16.59 1.00
N THR A 28 14.81 -15.96 2.11
CA THR A 28 14.49 -16.48 3.44
C THR A 28 14.33 -15.39 4.51
N ILE A 29 13.42 -15.63 5.47
CA ILE A 29 13.54 -15.03 6.80
C ILE A 29 14.69 -15.79 7.47
N GLU A 30 15.79 -15.10 7.78
CA GLU A 30 16.84 -15.66 8.61
C GLU A 30 16.36 -15.77 10.06
N GLU A 31 16.65 -16.89 10.70
CA GLU A 31 16.38 -17.10 12.12
C GLU A 31 17.13 -16.04 12.95
N GLY A 32 16.40 -15.29 13.77
CA GLY A 32 16.97 -14.19 14.57
C GLY A 32 17.00 -12.81 13.90
N MET A 33 16.46 -12.65 12.68
CA MET A 33 16.27 -11.32 12.10
C MET A 33 15.36 -10.47 12.99
N PRO A 34 15.75 -9.24 13.39
CA PRO A 34 14.92 -8.38 14.22
C PRO A 34 13.75 -7.86 13.39
N TRP A 35 12.54 -8.11 13.89
CA TRP A 35 11.29 -7.63 13.32
C TRP A 35 10.61 -6.66 14.29
N GLU A 36 10.26 -5.49 13.77
CA GLU A 36 9.61 -4.42 14.52
C GLU A 36 8.21 -4.16 13.96
N TYR A 37 7.29 -3.75 14.83
CA TYR A 37 5.96 -3.32 14.40
C TYR A 37 6.03 -2.04 13.58
N ARG A 38 5.42 -2.05 12.39
CA ARG A 38 5.22 -0.83 11.60
C ARG A 38 3.78 -0.35 11.62
N GLY A 39 2.82 -1.28 11.55
CA GLY A 39 1.42 -0.91 11.47
C GLY A 39 0.51 -2.09 11.15
N GLU A 40 -0.80 -1.84 11.18
CA GLU A 40 -1.77 -2.87 10.86
C GLU A 40 -3.03 -2.32 10.18
N GLY A 41 -3.59 -3.14 9.30
CA GLY A 41 -4.91 -2.97 8.71
C GLY A 41 -5.93 -3.93 9.30
N ASN A 42 -7.13 -3.91 8.72
CA ASN A 42 -8.17 -4.87 9.08
C ASN A 42 -7.77 -6.31 8.70
N SER A 43 -7.03 -6.49 7.60
CA SER A 43 -6.72 -7.81 7.06
C SER A 43 -5.30 -8.29 7.34
N SER A 44 -4.41 -7.40 7.78
CA SER A 44 -2.98 -7.68 7.83
C SER A 44 -2.29 -6.93 8.96
N LEU A 45 -1.22 -7.51 9.50
CA LEU A 45 -0.24 -6.85 10.35
C LEU A 45 1.09 -6.76 9.59
N VAL A 46 1.82 -5.67 9.78
CA VAL A 46 3.05 -5.39 9.04
C VAL A 46 4.21 -5.25 10.03
N LEU A 47 5.23 -6.07 9.82
CA LEU A 47 6.50 -6.02 10.51
C LEU A 47 7.59 -5.53 9.55
N VAL A 48 8.65 -4.96 10.09
CA VAL A 48 9.78 -4.45 9.32
C VAL A 48 11.09 -4.85 9.94
N SER A 49 12.10 -5.05 9.11
CA SER A 49 13.49 -5.20 9.55
C SER A 49 14.28 -4.00 9.04
N PRO A 50 14.55 -2.97 9.88
CA PRO A 50 15.14 -1.71 9.43
C PRO A 50 16.51 -1.88 8.77
N LYS A 51 17.35 -2.78 9.31
CA LYS A 51 18.70 -3.04 8.77
C LYS A 51 18.63 -3.65 7.37
N SER A 52 17.76 -4.64 7.19
CA SER A 52 17.61 -5.34 5.91
C SER A 52 16.68 -4.62 4.94
N ARG A 53 15.98 -3.57 5.39
CA ARG A 53 14.98 -2.81 4.62
C ARG A 53 13.92 -3.71 4.01
N LEU A 54 13.46 -4.68 4.80
CA LEU A 54 12.44 -5.65 4.44
C LEU A 54 11.17 -5.42 5.23
N VAL A 55 10.05 -5.78 4.62
CA VAL A 55 8.71 -5.76 5.20
C VAL A 55 8.14 -7.17 5.15
N LEU A 56 7.62 -7.62 6.29
CA LEU A 56 6.87 -8.86 6.43
C LEU A 56 5.40 -8.55 6.68
N ARG A 57 4.55 -8.91 5.72
CA ARG A 57 3.10 -8.73 5.80
C ARG A 57 2.41 -10.03 6.19
N LEU A 58 1.90 -10.06 7.42
CA LEU A 58 1.17 -11.16 8.02
C LEU A 58 -0.33 -11.04 7.72
N ARG A 59 -0.98 -12.09 7.21
CA ARG A 59 -2.43 -12.11 6.94
C ARG A 59 -3.20 -12.55 8.18
N LYS A 60 -4.15 -11.73 8.63
CA LYS A 60 -5.06 -12.06 9.73
C LYS A 60 -6.14 -13.05 9.25
N ILE A 61 -6.38 -14.08 10.04
CA ILE A 61 -7.47 -15.06 9.90
C ILE A 61 -8.39 -14.87 11.09
N ARG A 62 -9.66 -14.56 10.81
CA ARG A 62 -10.67 -14.41 11.84
C ARG A 62 -11.50 -15.69 11.96
N PRO A 63 -12.00 -16.00 13.16
CA PRO A 63 -13.01 -17.03 13.30
C PRO A 63 -14.26 -16.64 12.48
N PRO A 64 -14.95 -17.63 11.88
CA PRO A 64 -16.21 -17.38 11.19
C PRO A 64 -17.21 -16.75 12.17
N LYS A 65 -17.94 -15.71 11.73
CA LYS A 65 -18.98 -15.10 12.56
C LYS A 65 -20.12 -16.11 12.78
N PRO A 66 -20.60 -16.31 14.02
CA PRO A 66 -21.74 -17.19 14.27
C PRO A 66 -22.99 -16.63 13.59
N LEU A 67 -23.57 -17.43 12.69
CA LEU A 67 -24.87 -17.32 11.99
C LEU A 67 -25.44 -15.91 11.69
N GLY A 68 -25.49 -15.55 10.41
CA GLY A 68 -26.31 -14.44 9.89
C GLY A 68 -25.60 -13.50 8.89
N GLY A 69 -24.27 -13.55 8.82
CA GLY A 69 -23.52 -12.89 7.74
C GLY A 69 -23.57 -13.75 6.48
N ARG A 70 -23.72 -13.13 5.29
CA ARG A 70 -23.44 -13.84 4.03
C ARG A 70 -22.06 -14.50 4.17
N PRO A 71 -21.91 -15.80 3.84
CA PRO A 71 -20.59 -16.39 3.76
C PRO A 71 -19.77 -15.51 2.82
N SER A 72 -18.70 -14.91 3.35
CA SER A 72 -17.74 -14.20 2.53
C SER A 72 -17.22 -15.20 1.51
N PHE A 73 -17.57 -15.01 0.25
CA PHE A 73 -17.05 -15.80 -0.85
C PHE A 73 -15.52 -15.77 -0.75
N SER A 74 -14.91 -16.88 -0.32
CA SER A 74 -13.45 -17.08 -0.25
C SER A 74 -12.66 -16.40 0.89
N GLU A 75 -13.12 -16.44 2.16
CA GLU A 75 -12.18 -16.19 3.27
C GLU A 75 -11.26 -17.39 3.59
N ALA A 76 -11.66 -18.60 3.19
CA ALA A 76 -10.89 -19.82 3.44
C ALA A 76 -9.97 -20.27 2.28
N ALA A 77 -10.09 -19.70 1.08
CA ALA A 77 -9.49 -20.30 -0.14
C ALA A 77 -8.58 -19.39 -0.97
N SER A 78 -8.54 -18.08 -0.75
CA SER A 78 -7.58 -17.24 -1.47
C SER A 78 -6.23 -17.27 -0.76
N SER A 79 -5.40 -18.26 -1.13
CA SER A 79 -4.01 -18.39 -0.69
C SER A 79 -3.25 -17.07 -0.90
N MET A 80 -2.24 -16.79 -0.07
CA MET A 80 -1.29 -15.69 -0.28
C MET A 80 -0.69 -15.72 -1.70
N ARG A 81 -0.53 -16.92 -2.28
CA ARG A 81 -0.09 -17.13 -3.67
C ARG A 81 -1.09 -16.63 -4.69
N SER A 82 -2.40 -16.81 -4.46
CA SER A 82 -3.45 -16.26 -5.32
C SER A 82 -3.44 -14.73 -5.29
N LEU A 83 -3.17 -14.12 -4.12
CA LEU A 83 -3.02 -12.66 -4.01
C LEU A 83 -1.81 -12.17 -4.81
N VAL A 84 -0.65 -12.79 -4.63
CA VAL A 84 0.57 -12.42 -5.38
C VAL A 84 0.35 -12.62 -6.88
N SER A 85 -0.24 -13.75 -7.30
CA SER A 85 -0.59 -14.01 -8.69
C SER A 85 -1.55 -12.96 -9.26
N TYR A 86 -2.57 -12.54 -8.51
CA TYR A 86 -3.48 -11.47 -8.93
C TYR A 86 -2.74 -10.13 -9.07
N VAL A 87 -1.84 -9.81 -8.15
CA VAL A 87 -1.02 -8.60 -8.24
C VAL A 87 -0.15 -8.63 -9.50
N ASP A 88 0.53 -9.74 -9.78
CA ASP A 88 1.47 -9.84 -10.90
C ASP A 88 0.79 -9.94 -12.27
N HIS A 89 -0.34 -10.63 -12.36
CA HIS A 89 -0.99 -10.89 -13.66
C HIS A 89 -2.18 -9.96 -13.96
N VAL A 90 -2.74 -9.28 -12.96
CA VAL A 90 -3.88 -8.37 -13.15
C VAL A 90 -3.50 -6.94 -12.82
N ILE A 91 -2.96 -6.67 -11.63
CA ILE A 91 -2.69 -5.28 -11.20
C ILE A 91 -1.48 -4.70 -11.91
N ARG A 92 -0.36 -5.43 -11.98
CA ARG A 92 0.90 -4.95 -12.57
C ARG A 92 0.76 -4.52 -14.03
N PRO A 93 0.05 -5.25 -14.91
CA PRO A 93 -0.14 -4.82 -16.31
C PRO A 93 -1.09 -3.61 -16.46
N MET A 94 -1.94 -3.32 -15.48
CA MET A 94 -2.86 -2.19 -15.52
C MET A 94 -2.22 -0.86 -15.11
N LEU A 95 -1.02 -0.89 -14.51
CA LEU A 95 -0.31 0.33 -14.12
C LEU A 95 0.64 0.81 -15.23
N PRO A 96 0.81 2.13 -15.41
CA PRO A 96 1.73 2.67 -16.42
C PRO A 96 3.20 2.26 -16.23
N ARG A 97 3.58 1.94 -14.99
CA ARG A 97 4.95 1.62 -14.59
C ARG A 97 4.93 0.40 -13.67
N SER A 98 5.39 -0.73 -14.20
CA SER A 98 5.38 -2.01 -13.49
C SER A 98 6.28 -2.03 -12.25
N GLU A 99 7.30 -1.17 -12.23
CA GLU A 99 8.27 -0.99 -11.15
C GLU A 99 7.68 -0.30 -9.90
N TRP A 100 6.49 0.31 -10.00
CA TRP A 100 5.79 0.89 -8.86
C TRP A 100 5.27 -0.15 -7.87
N ILE A 101 5.12 -1.40 -8.32
CA ILE A 101 4.72 -2.51 -7.46
C ILE A 101 5.99 -3.27 -7.06
N PRO A 102 6.36 -3.31 -5.76
CA PRO A 102 7.48 -4.14 -5.33
C PRO A 102 7.23 -5.60 -5.67
N LYS A 103 8.31 -6.35 -5.94
CA LYS A 103 8.26 -7.80 -6.01
C LYS A 103 7.75 -8.33 -4.66
N MET A 104 6.80 -9.27 -4.70
CA MET A 104 6.18 -9.88 -3.53
C MET A 104 6.53 -11.36 -3.51
N GLN A 105 7.12 -11.82 -2.41
CA GLN A 105 7.46 -13.23 -2.25
C GLN A 105 6.59 -13.85 -1.16
N VAL A 106 5.96 -14.97 -1.46
CA VAL A 106 5.23 -15.75 -0.45
C VAL A 106 6.23 -16.66 0.24
N ILE A 107 6.31 -16.54 1.56
CA ILE A 107 7.21 -17.33 2.39
C ILE A 107 6.44 -18.06 3.50
N PRO A 108 6.85 -19.28 3.88
CA PRO A 108 6.31 -19.95 5.05
C PRO A 108 6.72 -19.18 6.31
N LEU A 109 5.82 -19.12 7.29
CA LEU A 109 6.16 -18.65 8.62
C LEU A 109 6.68 -19.83 9.47
N PRO A 110 7.75 -19.64 10.26
CA PRO A 110 8.18 -20.62 11.25
C PRO A 110 7.07 -20.93 12.25
N ASP A 111 6.99 -22.16 12.76
CA ASP A 111 5.94 -22.58 13.71
C ASP A 111 5.92 -21.72 14.98
N ASN A 112 7.08 -21.21 15.42
CA ASN A 112 7.21 -20.32 16.57
C ASN A 112 6.95 -18.85 16.21
N THR A 113 5.80 -18.57 15.59
CA THR A 113 5.44 -17.19 15.17
C THR A 113 5.33 -16.21 16.34
N ALA A 114 5.21 -16.71 17.57
CA ALA A 114 5.18 -15.93 18.81
C ALA A 114 6.36 -14.95 18.94
N LEU A 115 7.53 -15.33 18.41
CA LEU A 115 8.77 -14.54 18.46
C LEU A 115 8.74 -13.28 17.58
N PHE A 116 7.84 -13.20 16.60
CA PHE A 116 7.73 -12.04 15.72
C PHE A 116 6.78 -10.97 16.26
N PHE A 117 6.12 -11.21 17.39
CA PHE A 117 5.08 -10.30 17.84
C PHE A 117 5.65 -9.14 18.66
N PRO A 118 5.36 -7.90 18.24
CA PRO A 118 5.68 -6.74 19.05
C PRO A 118 4.88 -6.79 20.34
N ASP A 119 5.43 -6.17 21.38
CA ASP A 119 4.67 -5.89 22.59
C ASP A 119 3.35 -5.21 22.21
N THR A 120 2.25 -5.73 22.75
CA THR A 120 0.89 -5.20 22.61
C THR A 120 0.80 -3.70 22.88
N ALA A 121 1.73 -3.14 23.68
CA ALA A 121 1.85 -1.71 23.94
C ALA A 121 2.02 -0.84 22.67
N ALA A 122 2.60 -1.38 21.59
CA ALA A 122 2.81 -0.66 20.32
C ALA A 122 1.55 -0.59 19.43
N ARG A 123 0.47 -1.29 19.80
CA ARG A 123 -0.71 -1.48 18.95
C ARG A 123 -1.87 -0.59 19.40
N ASP A 124 -2.66 -0.12 18.42
CA ASP A 124 -3.88 0.65 18.73
C ASP A 124 -4.89 -0.27 19.42
N ALA A 125 -5.34 0.11 20.63
CA ALA A 125 -6.30 -0.66 21.42
C ALA A 125 -7.58 -0.99 20.64
N ARG A 126 -8.02 -0.11 19.71
CA ARG A 126 -9.19 -0.35 18.85
C ARG A 126 -8.98 -1.48 17.84
N ARG A 127 -7.72 -1.84 17.55
CA ARG A 127 -7.35 -2.94 16.65
C ARG A 127 -7.12 -4.26 17.39
N MET A 128 -7.11 -4.23 18.72
CA MET A 128 -6.96 -5.39 19.59
C MET A 128 -8.31 -5.97 20.07
N THR A 129 -9.43 -5.37 19.66
CA THR A 129 -10.78 -5.78 20.09
C THR A 129 -11.29 -7.07 19.42
N GLU A 130 -10.70 -7.46 18.29
CA GLU A 130 -11.07 -8.67 17.57
C GLU A 130 -10.00 -9.75 17.69
N GLN A 131 -10.40 -10.96 18.07
CA GLN A 131 -9.52 -12.11 18.09
C GLN A 131 -9.26 -12.62 16.67
N TYR A 132 -8.00 -12.83 16.32
CA TYR A 132 -7.59 -13.42 15.04
C TYR A 132 -6.27 -14.18 15.21
N SER A 133 -6.02 -15.13 14.31
CA SER A 133 -4.73 -15.80 14.13
C SER A 133 -4.06 -15.31 12.84
N PHE A 134 -2.86 -15.80 12.55
CA PHE A 134 -2.19 -15.51 11.28
C PHE A 134 -2.20 -16.72 10.35
N HIS A 135 -2.21 -16.46 9.05
CA HIS A 135 -1.99 -17.48 8.04
C HIS A 135 -0.55 -18.02 8.14
N LYS A 136 -0.35 -19.31 7.85
CA LYS A 136 0.96 -20.00 7.87
C LYS A 136 2.00 -19.50 6.85
N GLU A 137 1.58 -18.62 5.96
CA GLU A 137 2.43 -17.99 4.95
C GLU A 137 2.27 -16.47 5.09
N ALA A 138 3.35 -15.75 4.82
CA ALA A 138 3.42 -14.30 4.79
C ALA A 138 3.90 -13.79 3.43
N ILE A 139 3.78 -12.48 3.20
CA ILE A 139 4.40 -11.82 2.05
C ILE A 139 5.62 -11.04 2.54
N LEU A 140 6.77 -11.36 1.97
CA LEU A 140 8.02 -10.61 2.11
C LEU A 140 8.17 -9.66 0.92
N MET A 141 8.57 -8.43 1.19
CA MET A 141 8.85 -7.42 0.17
C MET A 141 9.85 -6.38 0.69
N ARG A 142 10.35 -5.53 -0.20
CA ARG A 142 11.21 -4.40 0.19
C ARG A 142 10.39 -3.38 0.98
N ASP A 143 11.04 -2.69 1.90
CA ASP A 143 10.47 -1.53 2.57
C ASP A 143 10.47 -0.33 1.62
N LEU A 144 9.26 0.09 1.22
CA LEU A 144 9.05 1.23 0.33
C LEU A 144 9.29 2.58 1.02
N CYS A 145 9.49 2.61 2.34
CA CYS A 145 9.97 3.79 3.04
C CYS A 145 11.43 4.14 2.66
N PHE A 146 12.17 3.19 2.06
CA PHE A 146 13.54 3.39 1.60
C PHE A 146 13.66 3.34 0.07
N LEU A 147 14.49 4.23 -0.46
CA LEU A 147 14.80 4.29 -1.90
C LEU A 147 15.68 3.10 -2.33
N THR A 148 15.49 2.63 -3.57
CA THR A 148 16.34 1.59 -4.17
C THR A 148 17.64 2.20 -4.68
N SER A 149 18.68 2.13 -3.86
CA SER A 149 20.11 2.13 -4.21
C SER A 149 20.56 2.93 -5.45
N SER A 150 20.38 4.26 -5.40
CA SER A 150 21.29 5.21 -6.08
C SER A 150 21.75 6.35 -5.17
N MET A 151 21.22 6.39 -3.95
CA MET A 151 21.57 7.37 -2.92
C MET A 151 22.31 6.63 -1.81
N SER A 152 23.38 7.25 -1.29
CA SER A 152 24.24 6.75 -0.21
C SER A 152 23.46 6.03 0.89
N SER A 153 24.04 4.98 1.48
CA SER A 153 23.52 4.31 2.69
C SER A 153 23.24 5.27 3.85
N GLU A 154 23.78 6.49 3.79
CA GLU A 154 23.63 7.58 4.77
C GLU A 154 22.47 8.54 4.47
N ALA A 155 21.79 8.40 3.32
CA ALA A 155 20.70 9.30 2.95
C ALA A 155 19.47 9.11 3.86
N VAL A 156 19.02 10.20 4.47
CA VAL A 156 17.78 10.25 5.24
C VAL A 156 16.60 10.19 4.28
N THR A 157 15.70 9.23 4.48
CA THR A 157 14.48 9.07 3.68
C THR A 157 13.27 9.58 4.44
N PHE A 158 12.49 10.44 3.80
CA PHE A 158 11.15 10.82 4.25
C PHE A 158 10.12 10.17 3.33
N SER A 159 9.17 9.45 3.92
CA SER A 159 8.14 8.72 3.18
C SER A 159 6.75 9.13 3.63
N VAL A 160 5.84 9.30 2.68
CA VAL A 160 4.44 9.66 2.92
C VAL A 160 3.55 8.58 2.34
N GLU A 161 2.72 7.95 3.18
CA GLU A 161 1.67 7.05 2.74
C GLU A 161 0.36 7.81 2.55
N ILE A 162 -0.20 7.78 1.35
CA ILE A 162 -1.52 8.36 1.05
C ILE A 162 -2.49 7.24 0.71
N LYS A 163 -3.67 7.25 1.35
CA LYS A 163 -4.79 6.37 0.99
C LYS A 163 -5.89 7.17 0.27
N PRO A 164 -5.81 7.31 -1.06
CA PRO A 164 -6.52 8.34 -1.81
C PRO A 164 -8.03 8.10 -1.94
N LYS A 165 -8.51 6.87 -1.74
CA LYS A 165 -9.92 6.47 -1.94
C LYS A 165 -10.36 6.65 -3.41
N GLU A 166 -11.66 6.59 -3.65
CA GLU A 166 -12.28 6.60 -4.97
C GLU A 166 -12.53 8.04 -5.42
N GLY A 167 -11.85 8.48 -6.48
CA GLY A 167 -11.90 9.84 -7.04
C GLY A 167 -12.82 9.99 -8.25
N VAL A 168 -13.90 9.21 -8.33
CA VAL A 168 -14.87 9.27 -9.41
C VAL A 168 -16.29 9.19 -8.87
N LEU A 169 -17.22 9.89 -9.52
CA LEU A 169 -18.64 9.78 -9.23
C LEU A 169 -19.25 8.67 -10.10
N PRO A 170 -20.07 7.78 -9.51
CA PRO A 170 -20.77 6.77 -10.29
C PRO A 170 -21.76 7.42 -11.26
N ALA A 171 -21.79 6.93 -12.50
CA ALA A 171 -22.72 7.34 -13.55
C ALA A 171 -23.78 6.25 -13.82
N GLY A 172 -24.90 6.65 -14.44
CA GLY A 172 -25.97 5.74 -14.86
C GLY A 172 -27.32 5.98 -14.18
N ASP A 173 -28.38 5.43 -14.78
CA ASP A 173 -29.77 5.69 -14.40
C ASP A 173 -30.19 5.02 -13.09
N GLY A 174 -29.52 3.93 -12.69
CA GLY A 174 -29.75 3.23 -11.42
C GLY A 174 -28.98 3.78 -10.21
N VAL A 175 -28.23 4.88 -10.37
CA VAL A 175 -27.43 5.45 -9.28
C VAL A 175 -28.29 6.37 -8.41
N HIS A 176 -28.30 6.12 -7.10
CA HIS A 176 -29.00 6.97 -6.13
C HIS A 176 -28.56 8.45 -6.26
N PRO A 177 -29.50 9.43 -6.27
CA PRO A 177 -29.18 10.85 -6.51
C PRO A 177 -28.03 11.41 -5.66
N ALA A 178 -27.99 11.06 -4.37
CA ALA A 178 -26.90 11.49 -3.47
C ALA A 178 -25.50 11.06 -3.96
N ARG A 179 -25.38 9.90 -4.63
CA ARG A 179 -24.11 9.39 -5.16
C ARG A 179 -23.72 10.04 -6.50
N LYS A 180 -24.64 10.75 -7.16
CA LYS A 180 -24.35 11.52 -8.38
C LYS A 180 -23.69 12.87 -8.06
N ASN A 181 -23.91 13.40 -6.84
CA ASN A 181 -23.46 14.74 -6.45
C ASN A 181 -22.42 14.75 -5.32
N MET A 182 -22.19 13.62 -4.66
CA MET A 182 -21.26 13.54 -3.54
C MET A 182 -20.40 12.29 -3.63
N SER A 183 -19.09 12.46 -3.38
CA SER A 183 -18.16 11.35 -3.39
C SER A 183 -18.54 10.32 -2.32
N LYS A 184 -18.31 9.04 -2.63
CA LYS A 184 -18.55 7.93 -1.70
C LYS A 184 -17.77 8.11 -0.39
N TYR A 185 -16.61 8.77 -0.44
CA TYR A 185 -15.83 9.08 0.74
C TYR A 185 -16.60 10.03 1.67
N ARG A 186 -17.10 11.16 1.15
CA ARG A 186 -17.85 12.16 1.93
C ARG A 186 -19.13 11.56 2.52
N LEU A 187 -19.88 10.78 1.75
CA LEU A 187 -21.05 10.04 2.27
C LEU A 187 -20.69 9.12 3.44
N LYS A 188 -19.57 8.38 3.34
CA LYS A 188 -19.08 7.52 4.43
C LYS A 188 -18.61 8.32 5.65
N GLN A 189 -18.07 9.52 5.46
CA GLN A 189 -17.66 10.37 6.58
C GLN A 189 -18.86 10.84 7.39
N ILE A 190 -19.95 11.25 6.72
CA ILE A 190 -21.21 11.61 7.37
C ILE A 190 -21.73 10.44 8.21
N MET A 191 -21.82 9.25 7.62
CA MET A 191 -22.26 8.04 8.32
C MET A 191 -21.39 7.75 9.56
N LYS A 192 -20.06 7.83 9.44
CA LYS A 192 -19.15 7.59 10.58
C LYS A 192 -19.30 8.58 11.72
N VAL A 193 -19.62 9.84 11.42
CA VAL A 193 -19.92 10.85 12.46
C VAL A 193 -21.24 10.51 13.13
N GLN A 194 -22.28 10.18 12.36
CA GLN A 194 -23.60 9.79 12.88
C GLN A 194 -23.55 8.54 13.77
N GLU A 195 -22.72 7.57 13.40
CA GLU A 195 -22.50 6.33 14.17
C GLU A 195 -21.51 6.51 15.33
N GLY A 196 -20.94 7.69 15.53
CA GLY A 196 -19.96 7.96 16.59
C GLY A 196 -18.60 7.26 16.39
N ILE A 197 -18.32 6.71 15.20
CA ILE A 197 -17.03 6.09 14.86
C ILE A 197 -15.91 7.12 14.84
N ILE A 198 -16.22 8.35 14.40
CA ILE A 198 -15.32 9.50 14.43
C ILE A 198 -16.04 10.71 15.03
N ARG A 199 -15.30 11.61 15.68
CA ARG A 199 -15.86 12.83 16.28
C ARG A 199 -16.27 13.86 15.23
N THR A 200 -15.45 14.04 14.20
CA THR A 200 -15.65 15.02 13.13
C THR A 200 -15.17 14.46 11.78
N SER A 201 -15.72 15.00 10.68
CA SER A 201 -15.35 14.63 9.30
C SER A 201 -14.44 15.66 8.66
N ASN A 202 -13.42 15.22 7.92
CA ASN A 202 -12.53 16.10 7.18
C ASN A 202 -13.05 16.63 5.86
N GLU A 203 -12.55 17.80 5.47
CA GLU A 203 -12.85 18.45 4.19
C GLU A 203 -12.19 17.76 2.99
N TYR A 204 -11.43 16.69 3.22
CA TYR A 204 -10.77 15.97 2.15
C TYR A 204 -11.82 15.37 1.21
N ASP A 205 -11.71 15.67 -0.08
CA ASP A 205 -12.41 14.97 -1.14
C ASP A 205 -11.43 14.33 -2.12
N PRO A 206 -11.51 13.00 -2.36
CA PRO A 206 -10.74 12.33 -3.42
C PRO A 206 -10.90 12.98 -4.80
N MET A 207 -12.07 13.55 -5.09
CA MET A 207 -12.33 14.23 -6.37
C MET A 207 -11.38 15.41 -6.59
N ASP A 208 -10.89 16.06 -5.52
CA ASP A 208 -9.91 17.14 -5.62
C ASP A 208 -8.51 16.60 -5.93
N LEU A 209 -8.13 15.49 -5.27
CA LEU A 209 -6.82 14.84 -5.47
C LEU A 209 -6.66 14.30 -6.89
N PHE A 210 -7.74 13.77 -7.48
CA PHE A 210 -7.74 13.21 -8.84
C PHE A 210 -8.24 14.20 -9.91
N SER A 211 -8.37 15.48 -9.57
CA SER A 211 -8.94 16.49 -10.49
C SER A 211 -8.05 16.86 -11.67
N GLY A 212 -6.74 16.62 -11.56
CA GLY A 212 -5.73 17.17 -12.48
C GLY A 212 -5.51 18.68 -12.33
N ASN A 213 -6.25 19.35 -11.44
CA ASN A 213 -6.07 20.76 -11.12
C ASN A 213 -5.12 20.91 -9.92
N HIS A 214 -4.00 21.59 -10.13
CA HIS A 214 -2.94 21.70 -9.14
C HIS A 214 -3.41 22.36 -7.83
N ASP A 215 -4.24 23.40 -7.89
CA ASP A 215 -4.73 24.09 -6.70
C ASP A 215 -5.66 23.21 -5.87
N ARG A 216 -6.58 22.48 -6.52
CA ARG A 216 -7.45 21.51 -5.85
C ARG A 216 -6.64 20.36 -5.24
N MET A 217 -5.65 19.85 -5.96
CA MET A 217 -4.75 18.81 -5.45
C MET A 217 -3.98 19.28 -4.22
N LYS A 218 -3.49 20.53 -4.22
CA LYS A 218 -2.80 21.14 -3.08
C LYS A 218 -3.71 21.27 -1.86
N VAL A 219 -4.94 21.76 -2.03
CA VAL A 219 -5.94 21.83 -0.94
C VAL A 219 -6.23 20.43 -0.37
N SER A 220 -6.31 19.42 -1.23
CA SER A 220 -6.51 18.03 -0.83
C SER A 220 -5.36 17.54 0.07
N GLN A 221 -4.11 17.85 -0.29
CA GLN A 221 -2.90 17.54 0.48
C GLN A 221 -2.86 18.28 1.83
N GLU A 222 -3.16 19.57 1.85
CA GLU A 222 -3.21 20.36 3.08
C GLU A 222 -4.27 19.86 4.06
N THR A 223 -5.41 19.40 3.53
CA THR A 223 -6.49 18.84 4.35
C THR A 223 -6.13 17.51 5.00
N PHE A 224 -5.33 16.68 4.33
CA PHE A 224 -4.78 15.47 4.95
C PHE A 224 -3.94 15.79 6.19
N GLN A 225 -3.07 16.81 6.10
CA GLN A 225 -2.14 17.16 7.16
C GLN A 225 -2.87 17.67 8.42
N LYS A 226 -3.91 18.47 8.26
CA LYS A 226 -4.67 19.07 9.38
C LYS A 226 -5.40 18.02 10.24
N TYR A 227 -5.78 16.89 9.66
CA TYR A 227 -6.56 15.86 10.36
C TYR A 227 -5.75 14.86 11.17
N HIS A 228 -4.44 14.77 10.93
CA HIS A 228 -3.56 13.93 11.75
C HIS A 228 -3.16 14.58 13.09
N ASN A 229 -3.43 15.88 13.28
CA ASN A 229 -3.10 16.64 14.49
C ASN A 229 -4.25 16.74 15.51
N VAL A 230 -5.33 15.96 15.36
CA VAL A 230 -6.52 16.03 16.24
C VAL A 230 -6.86 14.66 16.87
N GLY A 231 -5.86 13.77 16.96
CA GLY A 231 -5.98 12.43 17.56
C GLY A 231 -5.45 12.39 18.98
#